data_AF-A0A2D5EZD2-F1
#
_entry.id   AF-A0A2D5EZD2-F1
#
_cell.length_a   1.000
_cell.length_b   1.000
_cell.length_c   1.000
_cell.angle_alpha   90.00
_cell.angle_beta   90.00
_cell.angle_gamma   90.00
#
_symmetry.space_group_name_H-M   'P 1'
#
loop_
_entity.id
_entity.type
_entity.pdbx_description
1 polymer ?
#
loop_
_entity_poly.entity_id
_entity_poly.type
_entity_poly.pdbx_seq_one_letter_code
_entity_poly.pdbx_strand_id
1 'polypeptide(L)' 'MADDSTIENRVYLFKDLAAAWLAAHPSGLGAVDPAERARARAALAEIGRISCIVADGEDLSPDEIAAAIRTGGD' A
#
# COMPACT_ATOMS: atom_id res chain seq x y z
N MET A 1 3.15 13.69 17.09
CA MET A 1 1.94 12.91 17.43
C MET A 1 1.27 12.62 16.11
N ALA A 2 0.91 11.37 15.80
CA ALA A 2 0.12 11.11 14.61
C ALA A 2 -1.21 11.87 14.77
N ASP A 3 -1.51 12.76 13.83
CA ASP A 3 -2.80 13.42 13.79
C ASP A 3 -3.84 12.36 13.38
N ASP A 4 -5.03 12.36 13.96
CA ASP A 4 -6.06 11.34 13.65
C ASP A 4 -6.38 11.33 12.14
N SER A 5 -6.23 12.49 11.49
CA SER A 5 -6.33 12.70 10.04
C SER A 5 -5.33 11.84 9.25
N THR A 6 -4.09 11.72 9.71
CA THR A 6 -3.04 10.92 9.05
C THR A 6 -3.35 9.43 9.15
N ILE A 7 -3.85 8.95 10.30
CA ILE A 7 -4.24 7.54 10.47
C ILE A 7 -5.41 7.19 9.57
N GLU A 8 -6.44 8.05 9.53
CA GLU A 8 -7.57 7.88 8.63
C GLU A 8 -7.13 7.84 7.15
N ASN A 9 -6.28 8.78 6.73
CA ASN A 9 -5.76 8.82 5.36
C ASN A 9 -5.00 7.53 4.99
N ARG A 10 -4.16 7.00 5.89
CA ARG A 10 -3.44 5.73 5.66
C ARG A 10 -4.41 4.56 5.44
N VAL A 11 -5.45 4.45 6.27
CA VAL A 11 -6.40 3.34 6.24
C VAL A 11 -7.31 3.42 5.01
N TYR A 12 -7.81 4.62 4.68
CA TYR A 12 -8.65 4.80 3.50
C TYR A 12 -7.86 4.55 2.21
N LEU A 13 -6.65 5.09 2.10
CA LEU A 13 -5.82 4.86 0.91
C LEU A 13 -5.45 3.39 0.75
N PHE A 14 -5.09 2.71 1.85
CA PHE A 14 -4.84 1.27 1.82
C PHE A 14 -6.06 0.48 1.35
N LYS A 15 -7.23 0.77 1.92
CA LYS A 15 -8.47 0.06 1.59
C LYS A 15 -8.80 0.17 0.11
N ASP A 16 -8.70 1.36 -0.46
CA ASP A 16 -9.04 1.59 -1.86
C ASP A 16 -8.03 0.95 -2.82
N LEU A 17 -6.73 1.10 -2.54
CA LEU A 17 -5.67 0.48 -3.35
C LEU A 17 -5.68 -1.05 -3.25
N ALA A 18 -5.87 -1.59 -2.04
CA ALA A 18 -5.96 -3.04 -1.84
C ALA A 18 -7.20 -3.62 -2.52
N ALA A 19 -8.36 -2.93 -2.44
CA ALA A 19 -9.56 -3.35 -3.14
C ALA A 19 -9.36 -3.36 -4.67
N ALA A 20 -8.77 -2.31 -5.23
CA ALA A 20 -8.44 -2.26 -6.66
C ALA A 20 -7.47 -3.38 -7.07
N TRP A 21 -6.44 -3.64 -6.26
CA TRP A 21 -5.48 -4.72 -6.53
C TRP A 21 -6.14 -6.10 -6.47
N LEU A 22 -6.98 -6.36 -5.47
CA LEU A 22 -7.72 -7.63 -5.33
C LEU A 22 -8.72 -7.84 -6.47
N ALA A 23 -9.37 -6.77 -6.95
CA ALA A 23 -10.27 -6.85 -8.10
C ALA A 23 -9.51 -7.26 -9.38
N ALA A 24 -8.26 -6.80 -9.55
CA ALA A 24 -7.40 -7.21 -10.65
C ALA A 24 -6.77 -8.61 -10.46
N HIS A 25 -6.69 -9.10 -9.23
CA HIS A 25 -6.06 -10.38 -8.87
C HIS A 25 -7.00 -11.24 -7.99
N PRO A 26 -8.18 -11.65 -8.50
CA PRO A 26 -9.25 -12.23 -7.68
C PRO A 26 -8.87 -13.58 -7.05
N SER A 27 -7.93 -14.31 -7.64
CA SER A 27 -7.45 -15.59 -7.11
C SER A 27 -6.34 -15.44 -6.08
N GLY A 28 -5.65 -14.30 -5.98
CA GLY A 28 -4.33 -14.23 -5.33
C GLY A 28 -4.31 -14.76 -3.89
N LEU A 29 -5.24 -14.30 -3.04
CA LEU A 29 -5.32 -14.74 -1.65
C LEU A 29 -5.89 -16.16 -1.48
N GLY A 30 -6.75 -16.58 -2.41
CA GLY A 30 -7.41 -17.89 -2.42
C GLY A 30 -6.71 -18.93 -3.30
N ALA A 31 -5.53 -18.61 -3.84
CA ALA A 31 -4.84 -19.45 -4.81
C ALA A 31 -4.50 -20.81 -4.21
N VAL A 32 -4.53 -21.87 -5.01
CA VAL A 32 -4.16 -23.23 -4.56
C VAL A 32 -2.66 -23.30 -4.30
N ASP A 33 -1.85 -22.65 -5.15
CA ASP A 33 -0.41 -22.54 -4.99
C ASP A 33 -0.05 -21.69 -3.76
N PRO A 34 0.65 -22.26 -2.75
CA PRO A 34 1.14 -21.49 -1.62
C PRO A 34 2.07 -20.34 -2.00
N ALA A 35 2.86 -20.48 -3.06
CA ALA A 35 3.76 -19.42 -3.50
C ALA A 35 2.99 -18.24 -4.10
N GLU A 36 1.90 -18.50 -4.83
CA GLU A 36 0.99 -17.45 -5.31
C GLU A 36 0.33 -16.69 -4.16
N ARG A 37 -0.17 -17.41 -3.14
CA ARG A 37 -0.72 -16.76 -1.93
C ARG A 37 0.32 -15.90 -1.21
N ALA A 38 1.56 -16.38 -1.13
CA ALA A 38 2.64 -15.62 -0.51
C ALA A 38 2.95 -14.34 -1.29
N ARG A 39 2.99 -14.41 -2.63
CA ARG A 39 3.15 -13.23 -3.51
C ARG A 39 2.00 -12.23 -3.32
N ALA A 40 0.75 -12.70 -3.24
CA ALA A 40 -0.40 -11.83 -3.01
C ALA A 40 -0.34 -11.11 -1.65
N ARG A 41 0.08 -11.81 -0.59
CA ARG A 41 0.29 -11.18 0.73
C ARG A 41 1.41 -10.16 0.72
N ALA A 42 2.51 -10.45 0.02
CA ALA A 42 3.62 -9.51 -0.14
C ALA A 42 3.20 -8.25 -0.90
N ALA A 43 2.40 -8.39 -1.96
CA ALA A 43 1.85 -7.25 -2.70
C ALA A 43 0.94 -6.37 -1.81
N LEU A 44 0.08 -6.98 -0.99
CA LEU A 44 -0.76 -6.23 -0.05
C LEU A 44 0.06 -5.52 1.03
N ALA A 45 1.13 -6.14 1.53
CA ALA A 45 2.05 -5.50 2.46
C ALA A 45 2.73 -4.27 1.84
N GLU A 46 3.12 -4.38 0.57
CA GLU A 46 3.72 -3.28 -0.19
C GLU A 46 2.73 -2.13 -0.43
N ILE A 47 1.47 -2.44 -0.76
CA ILE A 47 0.41 -1.44 -0.85
C ILE A 47 0.20 -0.73 0.49
N GLY A 48 0.27 -1.47 1.61
CA GLY A 48 0.24 -0.89 2.95
C GLY A 48 1.36 0.12 3.17
N ARG A 49 2.60 -0.24 2.81
CA ARG A 49 3.76 0.65 2.90
C ARG A 49 3.59 1.91 2.04
N ILE A 50 3.17 1.75 0.78
CA ILE A 50 2.90 2.88 -0.13
C ILE A 50 1.84 3.80 0.46
N SER A 51 0.78 3.24 1.05
CA SER A 51 -0.29 4.01 1.67
C SER A 51 0.20 4.87 2.83
N CYS A 52 1.13 4.34 3.63
CA CYS A 52 1.80 5.12 4.67
C CYS A 52 2.66 6.24 4.08
N ILE A 53 3.50 5.95 3.10
CA ILE A 53 4.40 6.95 2.50
C ILE A 53 3.61 8.11 1.88
N VAL A 54 2.53 7.80 1.16
CA VAL A 54 1.70 8.84 0.52
C VAL A 54 0.95 9.66 1.56
N ALA A 55 0.38 9.02 2.58
CA ALA A 55 -0.36 9.72 3.62
C ALA A 55 0.56 10.58 4.51
N ASP A 56 1.80 10.14 4.75
CA ASP A 56 2.78 10.86 5.57
C ASP A 56 3.54 11.93 4.78
N GLY A 57 3.53 11.83 3.46
CA GLY A 57 4.19 12.75 2.54
C GLY A 57 3.31 13.92 2.08
N GLU A 58 2.39 14.39 2.93
CA GLU A 58 1.41 15.43 2.56
C GLU A 58 2.04 16.75 2.09
N ASP A 59 3.25 17.07 2.54
CA ASP A 59 4.03 18.24 2.12
C ASP A 59 5.02 17.97 0.97
N LEU A 60 5.15 16.71 0.53
CA LEU A 60 6.08 16.31 -0.51
C LEU A 60 5.49 16.51 -1.90
N SER A 61 6.34 16.90 -2.85
CA SER A 61 5.96 16.87 -4.26
C SER A 61 5.74 15.43 -4.74
N PRO A 62 4.97 15.22 -5.83
CA PRO A 62 4.77 13.89 -6.40
C PRO A 62 6.07 13.16 -6.76
N ASP A 63 7.10 13.90 -7.19
CA ASP A 63 8.41 13.33 -7.53
C ASP A 63 9.15 12.83 -6.28
N GLU A 64 9.03 13.54 -5.17
CA GLU A 64 9.61 13.14 -3.87
C GLU A 64 8.90 11.91 -3.30
N ILE A 65 7.56 11.85 -3.38
CA ILE A 65 6.79 10.66 -3.00
C ILE A 65 7.19 9.46 -3.87
N ALA A 66 7.32 9.65 -5.19
CA ALA A 66 7.74 8.60 -6.10
C ALA A 66 9.18 8.14 -5.85
N ALA A 67 10.07 9.03 -5.41
CA ALA A 67 11.40 8.67 -4.97
C ALA A 67 11.35 7.83 -3.68
N ALA A 68 10.60 8.27 -2.66
CA ALA A 68 10.45 7.56 -1.38
C ALA A 68 9.85 6.15 -1.54
N ILE A 69 8.87 5.97 -2.43
CA ILE A 69 8.32 4.65 -2.74
C ILE A 69 9.40 3.73 -3.32
N ARG A 70 10.24 4.22 -4.23
CA ARG A 70 11.27 3.42 -4.91
C ARG A 70 12.45 3.06 -4.02
N THR A 71 12.81 3.92 -3.06
CA THR A 71 13.95 3.68 -2.15
C THR A 71 13.57 2.81 -0.95
N GLY A 72 12.28 2.61 -0.68
CA GLY A 72 11.79 1.75 0.39
C GLY A 72 11.22 2.50 1.59
N GLY A 73 11.40 3.82 1.66
CA GLY A 73 11.16 4.61 2.88
C GLY A 73 12.22 4.27 3.93
N ASP A 74 13.07 5.24 4.28
CA ASP A 74 14.12 5.06 5.29
C ASP A 74 13.55 4.92 6.71
#